data_AF-A0ABD1ZLF7-F1
#
_entry.id   AF-A0ABD1ZLF7-F1
#
_cell.length_a   1.000
_cell.length_b   1.000
_cell.length_c   1.000
_cell.angle_alpha   90.00
_cell.angle_beta   90.00
_cell.angle_gamma   90.00
#
_symmetry.space_group_name_H-M   'P 1'
#
loop_
_entity.id
_entity.type
_entity.pdbx_description
1 polymer ?
#
loop_
_entity_poly.entity_id
_entity_poly.type
_entity_poly.pdbx_seq_one_letter_code
_entity_poly.pdbx_strand_id
1 'polypeptide(L)'
;MVIPKATVSVCLPSNTRAASLYKELCPARMPSIQYSEKYFDDVYEYRHVVLPPEVAQLLPKDRLLSESEWRGIGVQQSRGWVHYAIHRPEPHIMLFRRPLNYQQNSQTQQQQPPAPVQPLGLRAGGN
;
A
#
# COMPACT_ATOMS: atom_id res chain seq x y z
N MET A 1 -4.28 -12.07 -51.19
CA MET A 1 -4.13 -11.64 -49.78
C MET A 1 -5.38 -10.87 -49.38
N VAL A 2 -6.38 -11.59 -48.89
CA VAL A 2 -7.56 -11.05 -48.19
C VAL A 2 -8.00 -12.16 -47.25
N ILE A 3 -7.64 -12.02 -45.98
CA ILE A 3 -7.99 -12.96 -44.92
C ILE A 3 -9.43 -12.60 -44.49
N PRO A 4 -10.42 -13.50 -44.62
CA PRO A 4 -11.75 -13.20 -44.09
C PRO A 4 -11.71 -13.15 -42.56
N LYS A 5 -12.35 -12.12 -42.01
CA LYS A 5 -12.62 -11.95 -40.58
C LYS A 5 -13.35 -13.20 -40.05
N ALA A 6 -12.71 -13.92 -39.13
CA ALA A 6 -13.37 -14.95 -38.34
C ALA A 6 -14.29 -14.27 -37.32
N THR A 7 -15.59 -14.27 -37.60
CA THR A 7 -16.61 -14.09 -36.57
C THR A 7 -16.57 -15.31 -35.67
N VAL A 8 -16.14 -15.12 -34.42
CA VAL A 8 -16.25 -16.15 -33.37
C VAL A 8 -17.72 -16.26 -33.00
N SER A 9 -18.41 -17.21 -33.62
CA SER A 9 -19.72 -17.66 -33.18
C SER A 9 -19.52 -18.61 -32.00
N VAL A 10 -19.57 -18.06 -30.78
CA VAL A 10 -19.68 -18.89 -29.57
C VAL A 10 -21.13 -19.34 -29.44
N CYS A 11 -21.39 -20.59 -29.84
CA CYS A 11 -22.63 -21.28 -29.54
C CYS A 11 -22.75 -21.43 -28.01
N LEU A 12 -23.61 -20.64 -27.38
CA LEU A 12 -24.01 -20.86 -25.99
C LEU A 12 -24.92 -22.10 -25.95
N PRO A 13 -24.62 -23.13 -25.14
CA PRO A 13 -25.53 -24.25 -24.99
C PRO A 13 -26.75 -23.83 -24.17
N SER A 14 -27.90 -23.85 -24.83
CA SER A 14 -29.20 -23.88 -24.19
C SER A 14 -29.32 -25.15 -23.33
N ASN A 15 -29.86 -24.98 -22.12
CA ASN A 15 -30.48 -25.99 -21.26
C ASN A 15 -29.72 -26.41 -19.98
N THR A 16 -30.07 -25.71 -18.89
CA THR A 16 -30.43 -26.22 -17.55
C THR A 16 -29.62 -27.39 -16.97
N ARG A 17 -28.49 -27.04 -16.36
CA ARG A 17 -27.87 -27.59 -15.12
C ARG A 17 -26.42 -27.11 -14.97
N ALA A 18 -25.83 -26.60 -16.06
CA ALA A 18 -24.50 -26.01 -16.01
C ALA A 18 -24.47 -24.63 -15.30
N ALA A 19 -25.59 -23.88 -15.26
CA ALA A 19 -25.67 -22.59 -14.56
C ALA A 19 -25.38 -22.68 -13.04
N SER A 20 -25.55 -23.86 -12.42
CA SER A 20 -25.21 -24.05 -11.01
C SER A 20 -23.73 -24.39 -10.78
N LEU A 21 -22.98 -24.77 -11.81
CA LEU A 21 -21.53 -25.00 -11.74
C LEU A 21 -20.72 -23.76 -12.21
N TYR A 22 -21.34 -22.81 -12.90
CA TYR A 22 -20.73 -21.49 -13.15
C TYR A 22 -20.83 -20.52 -11.96
N LYS A 23 -21.40 -20.96 -10.83
CA LYS A 23 -21.22 -20.28 -9.55
C LYS A 23 -19.90 -20.64 -8.86
N GLU A 24 -19.19 -21.65 -9.38
CA GLU A 24 -17.97 -22.23 -8.79
C GLU A 24 -16.73 -22.08 -9.69
N LEU A 25 -16.82 -21.22 -10.73
CA LEU A 25 -15.74 -20.95 -11.68
C LEU A 25 -15.61 -19.46 -12.03
N CYS A 26 -15.98 -18.55 -11.12
CA CYS A 26 -15.20 -17.33 -11.03
C CYS A 26 -13.89 -17.78 -10.38
N PRO A 27 -12.71 -17.61 -11.00
CA PRO A 27 -11.48 -17.81 -10.25
C PRO A 27 -11.63 -16.94 -9.01
N ALA A 28 -11.68 -17.59 -7.84
CA ALA A 28 -11.65 -16.92 -6.56
C ALA A 28 -10.48 -15.95 -6.69
N ARG A 29 -10.80 -14.68 -6.95
CA ARG A 29 -9.81 -13.65 -7.21
C ARG A 29 -9.00 -13.66 -5.94
N MET A 30 -7.79 -14.23 -5.99
CA MET A 30 -6.90 -14.31 -4.83
C MET A 30 -7.04 -12.98 -4.13
N PRO A 31 -7.46 -12.95 -2.86
CA PRO A 31 -7.91 -11.72 -2.28
C PRO A 31 -6.71 -10.78 -2.31
N SER A 32 -6.79 -9.80 -3.21
CA SER A 32 -5.71 -8.88 -3.47
C SER A 32 -5.97 -7.65 -2.61
N ILE A 33 -4.90 -7.08 -2.08
CA ILE A 33 -4.97 -5.84 -1.33
C ILE A 33 -5.45 -4.75 -2.29
N GLN A 34 -6.58 -4.11 -1.98
CA GLN A 34 -7.14 -3.03 -2.80
C GLN A 34 -6.80 -1.67 -2.17
N TYR A 35 -6.46 -0.71 -3.01
CA TYR A 35 -6.07 0.63 -2.59
C TYR A 35 -7.13 1.62 -3.07
N SER A 36 -7.59 2.50 -2.19
CA SER A 36 -8.50 3.57 -2.59
C SER A 36 -7.79 4.69 -3.33
N GLU A 37 -8.59 5.53 -3.98
CA GLU A 37 -8.14 6.86 -4.38
C GLU A 37 -7.71 7.68 -3.16
N LYS A 38 -6.83 8.66 -3.40
CA LYS A 38 -6.37 9.57 -2.36
C LYS A 38 -7.34 10.73 -2.21
N TYR A 39 -7.56 11.15 -0.98
CA TYR A 39 -8.29 12.36 -0.64
C TYR A 39 -7.44 13.23 0.27
N PHE A 40 -7.69 14.53 0.27
CA PHE A 40 -6.79 15.52 0.87
C PHE A 40 -7.61 16.48 1.75
N ASP A 41 -7.03 16.88 2.87
CA ASP A 41 -7.42 18.09 3.58
C ASP A 41 -6.31 19.15 3.44
N ASP A 42 -6.31 20.19 4.26
CA ASP A 42 -5.31 21.26 4.21
C ASP A 42 -3.91 20.83 4.71
N VAL A 43 -3.78 19.67 5.39
CA VAL A 43 -2.58 19.28 6.14
C VAL A 43 -2.03 17.90 5.73
N TYR A 44 -2.91 16.98 5.36
CA TYR A 44 -2.67 15.57 5.15
C TYR A 44 -3.32 15.06 3.85
N GLU A 45 -2.68 14.06 3.25
CA GLU A 45 -3.30 13.15 2.30
C GLU A 45 -3.70 11.86 3.00
N TYR A 46 -4.84 11.31 2.60
CA TYR A 46 -5.44 10.12 3.18
C TYR A 46 -5.74 9.08 2.10
N ARG A 47 -5.73 7.83 2.50
CA ARG A 47 -6.10 6.67 1.67
C ARG A 47 -6.53 5.53 2.59
N HIS A 48 -7.48 4.72 2.14
CA HIS A 48 -7.79 3.46 2.80
C HIS A 48 -7.29 2.27 1.97
N VAL A 49 -6.92 1.21 2.66
CA VAL A 49 -6.48 -0.06 2.07
C VAL A 49 -7.41 -1.14 2.55
N VAL A 50 -8.00 -1.88 1.60
CA VAL A 50 -8.87 -3.01 1.87
C VAL A 50 -8.03 -4.27 1.80
N LEU A 51 -7.87 -4.91 2.95
CA LEU A 51 -7.18 -6.18 3.10
C LEU A 51 -8.09 -7.37 2.82
N PRO A 52 -7.51 -8.51 2.39
CA PRO A 52 -8.18 -9.80 2.44
C PRO A 52 -8.74 -10.09 3.83
N PRO A 53 -9.94 -10.69 3.95
CA PRO A 53 -10.53 -11.02 5.24
C PRO A 53 -9.68 -12.01 6.04
N GLU A 54 -8.92 -12.89 5.38
CA GLU A 54 -8.00 -13.85 6.01
C GLU A 54 -6.83 -13.13 6.69
N VAL A 55 -6.31 -12.09 6.04
CA VAL A 55 -5.20 -11.28 6.56
C VAL A 55 -5.67 -10.35 7.67
N ALA A 56 -6.84 -9.73 7.51
CA ALA A 56 -7.42 -8.81 8.48
C ALA A 56 -7.69 -9.49 9.84
N GLN A 57 -8.01 -10.79 9.85
CA GLN A 57 -8.22 -11.57 11.07
C GLN A 57 -6.95 -11.78 11.90
N LEU A 58 -5.78 -11.71 11.27
CA LEU A 58 -4.48 -11.86 11.95
C LEU A 58 -3.99 -10.54 12.59
N LEU A 59 -4.66 -9.41 12.29
CA LEU A 59 -4.24 -8.11 12.79
C LEU A 59 -4.64 -7.89 14.26
N PRO A 60 -3.78 -7.21 15.05
CA PRO A 60 -4.16 -6.78 16.38
C PRO A 60 -5.27 -5.72 16.31
N LYS A 61 -6.34 -5.90 17.09
CA LYS A 61 -7.51 -5.00 17.10
C LYS A 61 -7.36 -3.80 18.04
N ASP A 62 -6.38 -3.86 18.94
CA ASP A 62 -6.19 -2.89 20.02
C ASP A 62 -5.00 -1.93 19.79
N ARG A 63 -4.22 -2.13 18.72
CA ARG A 63 -3.08 -1.25 18.40
C ARG A 63 -3.00 -0.89 16.92
N LEU A 64 -2.44 0.29 16.67
CA LEU A 64 -2.01 0.70 15.34
C LEU A 64 -0.74 -0.04 14.94
N LEU A 65 -0.53 -0.14 13.63
CA LEU A 65 0.61 -0.85 13.03
C LEU A 65 1.66 0.15 12.59
N SER A 66 2.91 -0.13 12.95
CA SER A 66 4.08 0.59 12.45
C SER A 66 4.33 0.32 10.96
N GLU A 67 5.18 1.13 10.33
CA GLU A 67 5.55 0.97 8.91
C GLU A 67 6.04 -0.44 8.57
N SER A 68 6.92 -0.99 9.39
CA SER A 68 7.45 -2.33 9.18
C SER A 68 6.37 -3.41 9.27
N GLU A 69 5.41 -3.27 10.19
CA GLU A 69 4.37 -4.27 10.40
C GLU A 69 3.39 -4.33 9.22
N TRP A 70 2.81 -3.20 8.80
CA TRP A 70 1.87 -3.21 7.68
C TRP A 70 2.54 -3.58 6.36
N ARG A 71 3.83 -3.25 6.18
CA ARG A 71 4.63 -3.74 5.05
C ARG A 71 4.81 -5.26 5.09
N GLY A 72 5.05 -5.82 6.28
CA GLY A 72 5.18 -7.28 6.47
C GLY A 72 3.92 -8.06 6.10
N ILE A 73 2.76 -7.42 6.18
CA ILE A 73 1.45 -7.98 5.81
C ILE A 73 1.18 -7.90 4.29
N GLY A 74 2.08 -7.25 3.54
CA GLY A 74 2.00 -7.13 2.08
C GLY A 74 1.43 -5.80 1.57
N VAL A 75 1.08 -4.86 2.47
CA VAL A 75 0.64 -3.52 2.06
C VAL A 75 1.84 -2.77 1.47
N GLN A 76 1.67 -2.29 0.24
CA GLN A 76 2.72 -1.62 -0.52
C GLN A 76 2.28 -0.21 -0.89
N GLN A 77 2.93 0.77 -0.25
CA GLN A 77 2.77 2.19 -0.55
C GLN A 77 4.09 2.93 -0.38
N SER A 78 4.12 4.19 -0.86
CA SER A 78 5.26 5.09 -0.74
C SER A 78 5.65 5.33 0.72
N ARG A 79 6.79 6.00 0.97
CA ARG A 79 7.20 6.36 2.34
C ARG A 79 6.29 7.45 2.93
N GLY A 80 6.26 7.51 4.26
CA GLY A 80 5.61 8.58 5.04
C GLY A 80 4.15 8.35 5.40
N TRP A 81 3.58 7.20 5.02
CA TRP A 81 2.21 6.87 5.40
C TRP A 81 2.14 6.26 6.79
N VAL A 82 1.17 6.72 7.58
CA VAL A 82 0.94 6.32 8.96
C VAL A 82 -0.45 5.73 9.09
N HIS A 83 -0.56 4.52 9.63
CA HIS A 83 -1.82 3.91 10.03
C HIS A 83 -2.31 4.64 11.28
N TYR A 84 -3.39 5.44 11.16
CA TYR A 84 -3.76 6.41 12.22
C TYR A 84 -5.02 6.05 13.01
N ALA A 85 -5.86 5.16 12.48
CA ALA A 85 -7.11 4.77 13.12
C ALA A 85 -7.51 3.35 12.73
N ILE A 86 -8.12 2.63 13.70
CA ILE A 86 -8.70 1.29 13.49
C ILE A 86 -10.19 1.46 13.26
N HIS A 87 -10.69 0.97 12.12
CA HIS A 87 -12.11 0.97 11.82
C HIS A 87 -12.78 -0.28 12.42
N ARG A 88 -13.41 -0.13 13.58
CA ARG A 88 -13.98 -1.27 14.33
C ARG A 88 -15.08 -2.06 13.58
N PRO A 89 -16.01 -1.42 12.85
CA PRO A 89 -17.03 -2.15 12.09
C PRO A 89 -16.44 -3.02 10.98
N GLU A 90 -15.39 -2.54 10.30
CA GLU A 90 -14.78 -3.24 9.16
C GLU A 90 -13.24 -3.28 9.34
N PRO A 91 -12.71 -4.26 10.11
CA PRO A 91 -11.28 -4.34 10.43
C PRO A 91 -10.38 -4.65 9.23
N HIS A 92 -10.98 -5.06 8.12
CA HIS A 92 -10.29 -5.25 6.85
C HIS A 92 -9.99 -3.92 6.13
N ILE A 93 -10.52 -2.79 6.63
CA ILE A 93 -10.21 -1.45 6.12
C ILE A 93 -9.15 -0.82 7.02
N MET A 94 -7.96 -0.61 6.47
CA MET A 94 -6.88 0.13 7.11
C MET A 94 -6.86 1.59 6.67
N LEU A 95 -6.78 2.51 7.63
CA LEU A 95 -6.82 3.95 7.38
C LEU A 95 -5.43 4.57 7.47
N PHE A 96 -4.93 5.15 6.37
CA PHE A 96 -3.62 5.78 6.32
C PHE A 96 -3.73 7.29 6.11
N ARG A 97 -2.80 8.02 6.72
CA ARG A 97 -2.57 9.46 6.48
C ARG A 97 -1.08 9.74 6.24
N ARG A 98 -0.76 10.76 5.47
CA ARG A 98 0.61 11.26 5.24
C ARG A 98 0.61 12.78 5.15
N PRO A 99 1.57 13.50 5.75
CA PRO A 99 1.66 14.96 5.59
C PRO A 99 1.91 15.36 4.13
N LEU A 100 1.23 16.40 3.65
CA LEU A 100 1.38 16.89 2.27
C LEU A 100 2.83 17.28 1.94
N ASN A 101 3.54 17.89 2.89
CA ASN A 101 4.92 18.37 2.71
C ASN A 101 6.00 17.28 2.87
N TYR A 102 5.63 16.00 2.96
CA TYR A 102 6.58 14.92 3.22
C TYR A 102 7.69 14.81 2.16
N GLN A 103 7.37 15.05 0.88
CA GLN A 103 8.37 14.99 -0.19
C GLN A 103 9.41 16.12 -0.09
N GLN A 104 9.00 17.31 0.35
CA GLN A 104 9.87 18.47 0.49
C GLN A 104 10.84 18.32 1.68
N ASN A 105 10.35 17.80 2.82
CA ASN A 105 11.17 17.59 4.01
C ASN A 105 12.21 16.46 3.85
N SER A 106 11.93 15.47 3.00
CA SER A 106 12.84 14.34 2.76
C SER A 106 14.17 14.78 2.12
N GLN A 107 14.15 15.85 1.32
CA GLN A 107 15.36 16.40 0.68
C GLN A 107 16.18 17.28 1.64
N THR A 108 15.54 17.96 2.58
CA THR A 108 16.20 18.85 3.53
C THR A 108 17.02 18.10 4.58
N GLN A 109 16.64 16.86 4.91
CA GLN A 109 17.37 16.05 5.90
C GLN A 109 18.62 15.35 5.33
N GLN A 110 18.82 15.38 4.00
CA GLN A 110 20.06 14.95 3.35
C GLN A 110 21.04 16.12 3.07
N GLN A 111 20.71 17.35 3.50
CA GLN A 111 21.51 18.55 3.26
C GLN A 111 22.10 19.17 4.54
N GLN A 112 22.16 18.44 5.65
CA GLN A 112 23.15 18.81 6.66
C GLN A 112 24.54 18.47 6.08
N PRO A 113 25.41 19.46 5.78
CA PRO A 113 26.80 19.13 5.50
C PRO A 113 27.34 18.36 6.69
N PRO A 114 28.19 17.33 6.49
CA PRO A 114 28.88 16.71 7.61
C PRO A 114 29.54 17.82 8.43
N ALA A 115 29.31 17.81 9.75
CA ALA A 115 29.91 18.80 10.64
C ALA A 115 31.41 18.94 10.28
N PRO A 116 31.94 20.16 10.16
CA PRO A 116 33.33 20.35 9.79
C PRO A 116 34.21 19.57 10.76
N VAL A 117 34.90 18.55 10.26
CA VAL A 117 35.91 17.79 11.00
C VAL A 117 37.00 18.78 11.39
N GLN A 118 37.01 19.20 12.66
CA GLN A 118 38.03 20.11 13.16
C GLN A 118 39.40 19.40 13.10
N PRO A 119 40.43 19.99 12.49
CA PRO A 119 41.75 19.38 12.47
C PRO A 119 42.29 19.30 13.90
N LEU A 120 42.74 18.10 14.29
CA LEU A 120 43.40 17.84 15.56
C LEU A 120 44.65 18.72 15.65
N GLY A 121 44.65 19.68 16.57
CA GLY A 121 45.74 20.63 16.76
C GLY A 121 47.07 19.91 16.99
N LEU A 122 48.03 20.17 16.11
CA LEU A 122 49.42 19.77 16.29
C LEU A 122 49.99 20.56 17.47
N ARG A 123 49.97 19.96 18.67
CA ARG A 123 50.63 20.51 19.86
C ARG A 123 52.14 20.36 19.70
N ALA A 124 52.79 21.39 19.17
CA ALA A 124 54.23 21.55 19.25
C ALA A 124 54.63 21.75 20.73
N GLY A 125 55.23 20.74 21.36
CA GLY A 125 56.21 20.96 22.43
C GLY A 125 57.50 21.44 21.76
N GLY A 126 58.17 22.48 22.21
CA GLY A 126 58.54 22.75 23.60
C GLY A 126 60.06 22.53 23.67
N ASN A 127 60.81 23.64 23.72
CA ASN A 127 62.26 23.69 23.93
C ASN A 127 62.49 24.20 25.35
#